data_AF-A0A9X0XJB9-F1
#
_entry.id   AF-A0A9X0XJB9-F1
#
_cell.length_a   1.000
_cell.length_b   1.000
_cell.length_c   1.000
_cell.angle_alpha   90.00
_cell.angle_beta   90.00
_cell.angle_gamma   90.00
#
_symmetry.space_group_name_H-M   'P 1'
#
loop_
_entity.id
_entity.type
_entity.pdbx_description
1 polymer ?
#
loop_
_entity_poly.entity_id
_entity_poly.type
_entity_poly.pdbx_seq_one_letter_code
_entity_poly.pdbx_strand_id
1 'polypeptide(L)'
;MNIKVILAAFLCAAYVGGCVHLNNEVRRACTHGNCKHGWNSKYTGSEKLAFIAWAIGVPGAVYLGWRAAGHLSSTKVPMPDPQNRTSEIGRVPPPPPSRPPRPRPERVRKIPVGGKIVCPKCKGPTVLRTALRGARQGQKFYGCKRFPRCRGVVNVASSQEVKGQDDG
;
A
#
# COMPACT_ATOMS: atom_id res chain seq x y z
N MET A 1 -20.94 31.42 -6.33
CA MET A 1 -19.90 30.35 -6.39
C MET A 1 -18.57 31.02 -6.75
N ASN A 2 -17.55 30.88 -5.90
CA ASN A 2 -16.30 31.65 -6.02
C ASN A 2 -15.52 31.30 -7.29
N ILE A 3 -15.18 32.28 -8.12
CA ILE A 3 -14.33 32.13 -9.32
C ILE A 3 -13.04 31.35 -9.02
N LYS A 4 -12.45 31.58 -7.83
CA LYS A 4 -11.27 30.85 -7.35
C LYS A 4 -11.51 29.34 -7.19
N VAL A 5 -12.71 28.95 -6.74
CA VAL A 5 -13.10 27.54 -6.56
C VAL A 5 -13.32 26.88 -7.93
N ILE A 6 -13.89 27.61 -8.88
CA ILE A 6 -14.09 27.13 -10.25
C ILE A 6 -12.72 26.90 -10.91
N LEU A 7 -11.81 27.88 -10.85
CA LEU A 7 -10.46 27.75 -11.40
C LEU A 7 -9.67 26.60 -10.74
N ALA A 8 -9.76 26.45 -9.41
CA ALA A 8 -9.13 25.33 -8.70
C ALA A 8 -9.67 23.97 -9.15
N ALA A 9 -10.99 23.85 -9.34
CA ALA A 9 -11.62 22.62 -9.83
C ALA A 9 -11.17 22.29 -11.26
N PHE A 10 -11.09 23.27 -12.16
CA PHE A 10 -10.57 23.08 -13.52
C PHE A 10 -9.11 22.65 -13.54
N LEU A 11 -8.26 23.27 -12.72
CA LEU A 11 -6.83 22.90 -12.62
C LEU A 11 -6.67 21.48 -12.05
N CYS A 12 -7.46 21.11 -11.03
CA CYS A 12 -7.48 19.73 -10.52
C CYS A 12 -7.95 18.73 -11.59
N ALA A 13 -9.01 19.05 -12.32
CA ALA A 13 -9.52 18.18 -13.38
C ALA A 13 -8.52 18.00 -14.52
N ALA A 14 -7.87 19.09 -14.95
CA ALA A 14 -6.82 19.05 -15.97
C ALA A 14 -5.61 18.24 -15.50
N TYR A 15 -5.18 18.40 -14.24
CA TYR A 15 -4.07 17.63 -13.66
C TYR A 15 -4.39 16.13 -13.60
N VAL A 16 -5.55 15.76 -13.04
CA VAL A 16 -5.98 14.35 -12.94
C VAL A 16 -6.17 13.76 -14.34
N GLY A 17 -6.77 14.51 -15.26
CA GLY A 17 -6.91 14.11 -16.67
C GLY A 17 -5.56 13.87 -17.34
N GLY A 18 -4.59 14.76 -17.13
CA GLY A 18 -3.22 14.59 -17.61
C GLY A 18 -2.53 13.36 -17.03
N CYS A 19 -2.66 13.10 -15.72
CA CYS A 19 -2.14 11.89 -15.09
C CYS A 19 -2.75 10.61 -15.68
N VAL A 20 -4.06 10.59 -15.90
CA VAL A 20 -4.76 9.45 -16.50
C VAL A 20 -4.34 9.23 -17.95
N HIS A 21 -4.23 10.31 -18.74
CA HIS A 21 -3.80 10.25 -20.13
C HIS A 21 -2.37 9.71 -20.24
N LEU A 22 -1.42 10.25 -19.46
CA LEU A 22 -0.04 9.80 -19.46
C LEU A 22 0.09 8.33 -19.03
N ASN A 23 -0.69 7.91 -18.03
CA ASN A 23 -0.74 6.52 -17.59
C ASN A 23 -1.32 5.59 -18.67
N ASN A 24 -2.28 6.08 -19.47
CA ASN A 24 -2.83 5.34 -20.60
C ASN A 24 -1.86 5.26 -21.78
N GLU A 25 -1.10 6.31 -22.07
CA GLU A 25 -0.05 6.29 -23.09
C GLU A 25 1.07 5.30 -22.72
N VAL A 26 1.49 5.26 -21.45
CA VAL A 26 2.44 4.23 -20.94
C VAL A 26 1.87 2.82 -21.10
N ARG A 27 0.56 2.62 -20.89
CA ARG A 27 -0.11 1.33 -21.14
C ARG A 27 -0.13 0.97 -22.63
N ARG A 28 -0.39 1.93 -23.52
CA ARG A 28 -0.51 1.73 -24.98
C ARG A 28 0.83 1.47 -25.65
N ALA A 29 1.93 2.04 -25.13
CA ALA A 29 3.30 1.77 -25.58
C ALA A 29 3.78 0.32 -25.31
N CYS A 30 2.90 -0.60 -24.89
CA CYS A 30 3.18 -2.01 -24.66
C CYS A 30 2.35 -2.84 -25.64
N THR A 31 2.91 -3.18 -26.79
CA THR A 31 2.23 -3.91 -27.89
C THR A 31 2.08 -5.42 -27.65
N HIS A 32 2.27 -5.88 -26.40
CA HIS A 32 2.18 -7.30 -26.07
C HIS A 32 1.31 -7.48 -24.81
N GLY A 33 0.23 -8.24 -24.94
CA GLY A 33 -0.91 -8.28 -24.02
C GLY A 33 -0.69 -8.90 -22.63
N ASN A 34 0.54 -8.95 -22.09
CA ASN A 34 0.74 -9.46 -20.72
C ASN A 34 2.05 -9.06 -20.01
N CYS A 35 2.56 -7.85 -20.22
CA CYS A 35 3.81 -7.46 -19.55
C CYS A 35 3.57 -6.84 -18.15
N LYS A 36 3.91 -7.59 -17.09
CA LYS A 36 4.13 -7.06 -15.72
C LYS A 36 5.55 -6.49 -15.59
N HIS A 37 5.87 -5.41 -16.29
CA HIS A 37 7.00 -4.57 -15.91
C HIS A 37 6.48 -3.42 -15.03
N GLY A 38 6.92 -3.42 -13.77
CA GLY A 38 6.77 -2.26 -12.90
C GLY A 38 7.67 -1.12 -13.37
N TRP A 39 7.34 0.08 -12.91
CA TRP A 39 7.95 1.40 -13.20
C TRP A 39 9.49 1.45 -13.32
N ASN A 40 10.19 0.47 -12.78
CA ASN A 40 11.65 0.41 -12.76
C ASN A 40 12.31 -0.11 -14.04
N SER A 41 11.57 -0.78 -14.94
CA SER A 41 12.19 -1.55 -16.05
C SER A 41 12.31 -0.82 -17.39
N LYS A 42 11.59 0.30 -17.61
CA LYS A 42 11.39 0.84 -18.98
C LYS A 42 12.09 2.17 -19.30
N TYR A 43 12.55 2.92 -18.30
CA TYR A 43 13.13 4.25 -18.53
C TYR A 43 14.66 4.19 -18.57
N THR A 44 15.27 4.70 -19.64
CA THR A 44 16.70 5.05 -19.67
C THR A 44 16.98 6.11 -18.60
N GLY A 45 18.21 6.15 -18.06
CA GLY A 45 18.52 6.98 -16.88
C GLY A 45 18.15 8.46 -17.02
N SER A 46 18.20 8.99 -18.24
CA SER A 46 17.82 10.37 -18.59
C SER A 46 16.32 10.65 -18.42
N GLU A 47 15.44 9.71 -18.73
CA GLU A 47 13.98 9.90 -18.61
C GLU A 47 13.51 9.86 -17.14
N LYS A 48 14.17 9.04 -16.30
CA LYS A 48 13.91 9.03 -14.84
C LYS A 48 14.32 10.36 -14.19
N LEU A 49 15.44 10.93 -14.62
CA LEU A 49 15.93 12.24 -14.16
C LEU A 49 14.98 13.37 -14.58
N ALA A 50 14.49 13.35 -15.83
CA ALA A 50 13.49 14.30 -16.30
C ALA A 50 12.20 14.22 -15.47
N PHE A 51 11.72 13.00 -15.18
CA PHE A 51 10.54 12.82 -14.33
C PHE A 51 10.75 13.30 -12.89
N ILE A 52 11.89 12.99 -12.26
CA ILE A 52 12.22 13.44 -10.90
C ILE A 52 12.36 14.97 -10.85
N ALA A 53 13.01 15.57 -11.85
CA ALA A 53 13.12 17.02 -11.97
C ALA A 53 11.75 17.69 -12.13
N TRP A 54 10.79 17.04 -12.80
CA TRP A 54 9.43 17.58 -12.93
C TRP A 54 8.58 17.33 -11.67
N ALA A 55 8.63 16.13 -11.10
CA ALA A 55 7.81 15.71 -9.97
C ALA A 55 8.25 16.33 -8.63
N ILE A 56 9.54 16.64 -8.48
CA ILE A 56 10.10 17.25 -7.26
C ILE A 56 10.55 18.69 -7.52
N GLY A 57 11.18 18.95 -8.66
CA GLY A 57 11.73 20.27 -8.96
C GLY A 57 10.67 21.33 -9.22
N VAL A 58 9.58 21.02 -9.94
CA VAL A 58 8.50 22.00 -10.18
C VAL A 58 7.73 22.32 -8.88
N PRO A 59 7.25 21.34 -8.08
CA PRO A 59 6.65 21.65 -6.78
C PRO A 59 7.62 22.31 -5.80
N GLY A 60 8.91 21.94 -5.83
CA GLY A 60 9.96 22.53 -5.01
C GLY A 60 10.22 24.00 -5.37
N ALA A 61 10.31 24.33 -6.66
CA ALA A 61 10.50 25.69 -7.14
C ALA A 61 9.28 26.58 -6.84
N VAL A 62 8.07 26.04 -7.00
CA VAL A 62 6.82 26.74 -6.60
C VAL A 62 6.78 26.97 -5.08
N TYR A 63 7.16 25.99 -4.27
CA TYR A 63 7.22 26.12 -2.81
C TYR A 63 8.28 27.12 -2.35
N LEU A 64 9.48 27.11 -2.95
CA LEU A 64 10.54 28.07 -2.68
C LEU A 64 10.15 29.49 -3.11
N GLY A 65 9.51 29.63 -4.28
CA GLY A 65 8.95 30.90 -4.73
C GLY A 65 7.85 31.43 -3.80
N TRP A 66 6.99 30.56 -3.26
CA TRP A 66 5.96 30.94 -2.31
C TRP A 66 6.55 31.32 -0.94
N ARG A 67 7.62 30.64 -0.48
CA ARG A 67 8.36 31.04 0.72
C ARG A 67 9.09 32.38 0.54
N ALA A 68 9.65 32.63 -0.64
CA ALA A 68 10.28 33.91 -0.96
C ALA A 68 9.24 35.05 -1.05
N ALA A 69 8.06 34.78 -1.60
CA ALA A 69 6.96 35.75 -1.67
C ALA A 69 6.25 35.99 -0.31
N GLY A 70 6.33 35.04 0.62
CA GLY A 70 5.71 35.14 1.95
C GLY A 70 6.36 36.13 2.92
N HIS A 71 7.53 36.71 2.59
CA HIS A 71 8.24 37.61 3.49
C HIS A 71 7.73 39.07 3.49
N LEU A 72 6.80 39.45 2.60
CA LEU A 72 6.22 40.80 2.54
C LEU A 72 4.81 40.94 3.13
N SER A 73 4.22 39.88 3.67
CA SER A 73 2.88 39.96 4.28
C SER A 73 2.93 39.68 5.78
N SER A 74 3.69 40.48 6.51
CA SER A 74 3.51 40.64 7.96
C SER A 74 2.25 41.47 8.20
N THR A 75 1.08 40.85 8.02
CA THR A 75 -0.13 41.35 8.67
C THR A 75 -0.07 40.87 10.11
N LYS A 76 0.21 41.82 11.00
CA LYS A 76 0.21 41.69 12.44
C LYS A 76 -1.12 41.05 12.87
N VAL A 77 -1.12 39.76 13.22
CA VAL A 77 -2.28 39.11 13.81
C VAL A 77 -2.40 39.63 15.25
N PRO A 78 -3.55 40.21 15.66
CA PRO A 78 -3.74 40.64 17.04
C PRO A 78 -3.63 39.42 17.96
N MET A 79 -2.83 39.53 19.03
CA MET A 79 -2.76 38.48 20.04
C MET A 79 -4.10 38.39 20.78
N PRO A 80 -4.65 37.19 21.02
CA PRO A 80 -5.83 37.03 21.85
C PRO A 80 -5.51 37.24 23.34
N ASP A 81 -6.46 37.86 24.03
CA ASP A 81 -6.46 38.18 25.46
C ASP A 81 -6.16 36.93 26.34
N PRO A 82 -5.21 36.99 27.30
CA PRO A 82 -4.86 35.87 28.18
C PRO A 82 -5.99 35.32 29.05
N GLN A 83 -7.09 36.06 29.26
CA GLN A 83 -8.04 35.74 30.33
C GLN A 83 -9.03 34.60 30.02
N ASN A 84 -9.17 34.13 28.78
CA ASN A 84 -10.17 33.09 28.43
C ASN A 84 -9.60 31.67 28.25
N ARG A 85 -8.35 31.40 28.67
CA ARG A 85 -7.69 30.08 28.49
C ARG A 85 -8.01 29.07 29.61
N THR A 86 -8.57 29.51 30.74
CA THR A 86 -8.74 28.66 31.93
C THR A 86 -10.00 27.80 31.95
N SER A 87 -10.91 27.94 30.97
CA SER A 87 -12.17 27.17 30.96
C SER A 87 -12.15 25.87 30.14
N GLU A 88 -11.15 25.67 29.26
CA GLU A 88 -11.06 24.46 28.40
C GLU A 88 -10.02 23.42 28.83
N ILE A 89 -9.17 23.73 29.81
CA ILE A 89 -8.18 22.78 30.38
C ILE A 89 -8.87 21.90 31.41
N GLY A 90 -9.81 21.05 30.98
CA GLY A 90 -10.64 20.30 31.94
C GLY A 90 -11.28 19.01 31.45
N ARG A 91 -11.08 18.58 30.21
CA ARG A 91 -11.63 17.30 29.74
C ARG A 91 -10.64 16.54 28.87
N VAL A 92 -9.81 15.71 29.51
CA VAL A 92 -9.17 14.58 28.84
C VAL A 92 -10.28 13.56 28.54
N PRO A 93 -10.55 13.22 27.28
CA PRO A 93 -11.53 12.19 26.97
C PRO A 93 -11.07 10.84 27.56
N PRO A 94 -11.99 10.02 28.08
CA PRO A 94 -11.63 8.71 28.62
C PRO A 94 -10.94 7.88 27.52
N PRO A 95 -9.94 7.05 27.87
CA PRO A 95 -9.29 6.19 26.90
C PRO A 95 -10.33 5.25 26.28
N PRO A 96 -10.21 4.93 24.98
CA PRO A 96 -11.11 3.98 24.32
C PRO A 96 -11.05 2.62 25.04
N PRO A 97 -12.15 1.85 25.05
CA PRO A 97 -12.18 0.55 25.69
C PRO A 97 -11.05 -0.33 25.14
N SER A 98 -10.37 -1.02 26.05
CA SER A 98 -9.28 -1.93 25.69
C SER A 98 -9.79 -2.99 24.72
N ARG A 99 -9.08 -3.17 23.61
CA ARG A 99 -9.40 -4.21 22.62
C ARG A 99 -9.42 -5.57 23.33
N PRO A 100 -10.39 -6.46 23.00
CA PRO A 100 -10.35 -7.81 23.53
C PRO A 100 -9.01 -8.46 23.17
N PRO A 101 -8.46 -9.31 24.06
CA PRO A 101 -7.22 -10.01 23.79
C PRO A 101 -7.34 -10.75 22.46
N ARG A 102 -6.33 -10.61 21.59
CA ARG A 102 -6.26 -11.41 20.37
C ARG A 102 -6.44 -12.89 20.77
N PRO A 103 -7.25 -13.67 20.04
CA PRO A 103 -7.30 -15.10 20.27
C PRO A 103 -5.87 -15.63 20.15
N ARG A 104 -5.38 -16.22 21.26
CA ARG A 104 -4.14 -16.99 21.29
C ARG A 104 -4.21 -17.98 20.13
N PRO A 105 -3.18 -18.12 19.29
CA PRO A 105 -3.23 -19.07 18.17
C PRO A 105 -3.62 -20.43 18.73
N GLU A 106 -4.83 -20.85 18.38
CA GLU A 106 -5.40 -22.12 18.77
C GLU A 106 -4.39 -23.20 18.37
N ARG A 107 -4.06 -24.04 19.36
CA ARG A 107 -3.13 -25.15 19.26
C ARG A 107 -3.32 -25.86 17.92
N VAL A 108 -2.29 -25.80 17.07
CA VAL A 108 -2.22 -26.46 15.77
C VAL A 108 -2.62 -27.92 15.97
N ARG A 109 -3.86 -28.29 15.59
CA ARG A 109 -4.26 -29.69 15.52
C ARG A 109 -3.42 -30.32 14.40
N LYS A 110 -2.63 -31.33 14.77
CA LYS A 110 -1.82 -32.12 13.84
C LYS A 110 -2.75 -32.67 12.75
N ILE A 111 -2.42 -32.43 11.49
CA ILE A 111 -3.14 -32.98 10.32
C ILE A 111 -2.45 -34.29 9.94
N PRO A 112 -3.20 -35.35 9.54
CA PRO A 112 -2.63 -36.65 9.22
C PRO A 112 -1.63 -36.55 8.06
N VAL A 113 -0.46 -37.14 8.27
CA VAL A 113 0.53 -37.40 7.22
C VAL A 113 0.00 -38.56 6.38
N GLY A 114 -0.12 -38.36 5.07
CA GLY A 114 -0.54 -39.39 4.12
C GLY A 114 -1.92 -39.12 3.52
N GLY A 115 -1.96 -38.31 2.45
CA GLY A 115 -3.16 -38.06 1.67
C GLY A 115 -3.39 -36.58 1.37
N LYS A 116 -3.47 -36.25 0.08
CA LYS A 116 -3.70 -34.93 -0.55
C LYS A 116 -4.07 -33.79 0.43
N ILE A 117 -3.15 -32.84 0.65
CA ILE A 117 -3.39 -31.67 1.50
C ILE A 117 -4.54 -30.82 0.92
N VAL A 118 -5.69 -30.85 1.59
CA VAL A 118 -6.89 -30.11 1.19
C VAL A 118 -7.02 -28.80 1.97
N CYS A 119 -7.69 -27.82 1.38
CA CYS A 119 -7.91 -26.52 2.01
C CYS A 119 -8.88 -26.63 3.19
N PRO A 120 -8.56 -26.12 4.39
CA PRO A 120 -9.45 -26.24 5.56
C PRO A 120 -10.74 -25.42 5.44
N LYS A 121 -10.77 -24.42 4.53
CA LYS A 121 -11.95 -23.56 4.33
C LYS A 121 -12.94 -24.10 3.30
N CYS A 122 -12.44 -24.66 2.21
CA CYS A 122 -13.28 -25.04 1.07
C CYS A 122 -13.11 -26.49 0.61
N LYS A 123 -12.29 -27.28 1.31
CA LYS A 123 -11.93 -28.68 0.98
C LYS A 123 -11.35 -28.89 -0.43
N GLY A 124 -11.03 -27.80 -1.13
CA GLY A 124 -10.46 -27.83 -2.47
C GLY A 124 -8.94 -28.04 -2.49
N PRO A 125 -8.35 -28.17 -3.69
CA PRO A 125 -6.92 -28.43 -3.84
C PRO A 125 -6.07 -27.26 -3.32
N THR A 126 -4.94 -27.61 -2.71
CA THR A 126 -3.91 -26.66 -2.28
C THR A 126 -2.70 -26.74 -3.20
N VAL A 127 -1.90 -25.67 -3.21
CA VAL A 127 -0.65 -25.55 -3.97
C VAL A 127 0.44 -24.98 -3.06
N LEU A 128 1.68 -25.43 -3.25
CA LEU A 128 2.82 -24.93 -2.50
C LEU A 128 3.16 -23.50 -2.96
N ARG A 129 3.28 -22.58 -2.02
CA ARG A 129 3.64 -21.17 -2.27
C ARG A 129 4.70 -20.71 -1.29
N THR A 130 5.51 -19.74 -1.70
CA THR A 130 6.51 -19.12 -0.85
C THR A 130 6.01 -17.77 -0.35
N ALA A 131 6.13 -17.51 0.94
CA ALA A 131 5.77 -16.23 1.52
C ALA A 131 6.76 -15.14 1.06
N LEU A 132 6.24 -14.08 0.44
CA LEU A 132 7.06 -13.00 -0.11
C LEU A 132 7.30 -11.85 0.87
N ARG A 133 6.50 -11.75 1.95
CA ARG A 133 6.52 -10.63 2.91
C ARG A 133 6.13 -11.10 4.32
N GLY A 134 6.57 -10.36 5.33
CA GLY A 134 6.24 -10.57 6.74
C GLY A 134 7.18 -11.54 7.47
N ALA A 135 6.85 -11.88 8.72
CA ALA A 135 7.72 -12.66 9.62
C ALA A 135 8.08 -14.08 9.14
N ARG A 136 7.41 -14.60 8.10
CA ARG A 136 7.67 -15.91 7.48
C ARG A 136 8.17 -15.80 6.04
N GLN A 137 8.70 -14.64 5.63
CA GLN A 137 9.26 -14.45 4.28
C GLN A 137 10.28 -15.55 3.94
N GLY A 138 10.20 -16.08 2.71
CA GLY A 138 11.03 -17.19 2.25
C GLY A 138 10.51 -18.59 2.62
N GLN A 139 9.59 -18.72 3.58
CA GLN A 139 9.05 -20.02 3.96
C GLN A 139 7.97 -20.50 2.98
N LYS A 140 7.96 -21.81 2.71
CA LYS A 140 6.94 -22.48 1.90
C LYS A 140 5.70 -22.77 2.74
N PHE A 141 4.51 -22.69 2.15
CA PHE A 141 3.24 -23.04 2.76
C PHE A 141 2.24 -23.51 1.70
N TYR A 142 1.24 -24.31 2.08
CA TYR A 142 0.18 -24.72 1.15
C TYR A 142 -0.96 -23.69 1.18
N GLY A 143 -1.17 -23.01 0.06
CA GLY A 143 -2.27 -22.07 -0.16
C GLY A 143 -3.36 -22.67 -1.04
N CYS A 144 -4.62 -22.27 -0.85
CA CYS A 144 -5.70 -22.70 -1.73
C CYS A 144 -5.46 -22.27 -3.19
N LYS A 145 -5.74 -23.17 -4.16
CA LYS A 145 -5.67 -22.85 -5.60
C LYS A 145 -6.62 -21.72 -5.99
N ARG A 146 -7.77 -21.59 -5.32
CA ARG A 146 -8.82 -20.57 -5.58
C ARG A 146 -8.53 -19.19 -4.98
N PHE A 147 -7.30 -18.89 -4.59
CA PHE A 147 -6.93 -17.53 -4.16
C PHE A 147 -7.10 -16.54 -5.34
N PRO A 148 -7.64 -15.32 -5.14
CA PRO A 148 -7.93 -14.61 -3.89
C PRO A 148 -9.28 -14.92 -3.23
N ARG A 149 -10.17 -15.67 -3.91
CA ARG A 149 -11.53 -15.97 -3.42
C ARG A 149 -11.55 -16.88 -2.18
N CYS A 150 -10.55 -17.77 -2.04
CA CYS A 150 -10.36 -18.56 -0.82
C CYS A 150 -8.98 -18.30 -0.21
N ARG A 151 -8.95 -17.82 1.04
CA ARG A 151 -7.74 -17.53 1.83
C ARG A 151 -7.46 -18.62 2.87
N GLY A 152 -7.64 -19.90 2.49
CA GLY A 152 -7.25 -21.02 3.34
C GLY A 152 -5.77 -21.32 3.18
N VAL A 153 -5.07 -21.51 4.30
CA VAL A 153 -3.63 -21.77 4.38
C VAL A 153 -3.41 -22.98 5.29
N VAL A 154 -2.52 -23.86 4.87
CA VAL A 154 -1.99 -24.96 5.67
C VAL A 154 -0.50 -24.73 5.82
N ASN A 155 -0.05 -24.55 7.06
CA ASN A 155 1.36 -24.38 7.37
C ASN A 155 2.03 -25.76 7.32
N VAL A 156 3.11 -25.88 6.55
CA VAL A 156 4.02 -27.03 6.72
C VAL A 156 4.81 -26.77 8.00
N ALA A 157 4.67 -27.65 8.99
CA ALA A 157 5.67 -27.69 10.05
C ALA A 157 6.97 -28.14 9.38
N SER A 158 8.02 -27.33 9.49
CA SER A 158 9.32 -27.58 8.88
C SER A 158 9.99 -28.77 9.58
N SER A 159 9.60 -29.96 9.21
CA SER A 159 10.38 -31.19 9.33
C SER A 159 9.64 -32.23 8.52
N GLN A 160 10.19 -32.58 7.37
CA GLN A 160 10.44 -33.95 6.90
C GLN A 160 10.72 -33.87 5.40
N GLU A 161 11.98 -34.15 5.09
CA GLU A 161 12.55 -34.36 3.78
C GLU A 161 11.82 -35.54 3.11
N VAL A 162 11.06 -35.25 2.05
CA VAL A 162 10.44 -36.31 1.23
C VAL A 162 11.56 -36.87 0.36
N LYS A 163 12.15 -38.00 0.78
CA LYS A 163 12.97 -38.84 -0.08
C LYS A 163 12.17 -39.19 -1.33
N GLY A 164 12.79 -39.02 -2.49
CA GLY A 164 12.27 -39.48 -3.78
C GLY A 164 11.95 -40.97 -3.69
N GLN A 165 10.76 -41.32 -4.16
CA GLN A 165 10.38 -42.68 -4.46
C GLN A 165 10.28 -42.74 -5.98
N ASP A 166 11.36 -43.23 -6.56
CA ASP A 166 11.56 -43.50 -7.97
C ASP A 166 11.11 -44.95 -8.16
N ASP A 167 9.95 -45.14 -8.78
CA ASP A 167 9.41 -46.46 -9.08
C ASP A 167 9.63 -46.77 -10.57
N GLY A 168 10.53 -47.73 -10.80
CA GLY A 168 10.71 -48.68 -11.91
C GLY A 168 10.06 -48.42 -13.27
#